data_AF-A0A820T8M5-F1
#
_entry.id   AF-A0A820T8M5-F1
#
_cell.length_a   1.000
_cell.length_b   1.000
_cell.length_c   1.000
_cell.angle_alpha   90.00
_cell.angle_beta   90.00
_cell.angle_gamma   90.00
#
_symmetry.space_group_name_H-M   'P 1'
#
loop_
_entity.id
_entity.type
_entity.pdbx_description
1 polymer ?
#
loop_
_entity_poly.entity_id
_entity_poly.type
_entity_poly.pdbx_seq_one_letter_code
_entity_poly.pdbx_strand_id
1 'polypeptide(L)'
;MKYIYRWFILIILLMKYSLTKGKIYLVSNYGAYPNDDLDDTNGIQLAINEAINDEFVSNIVFGYDIYSISSTILIFNAANLTRRGEGINQTFLIGYNQVSIFFAQYCQGLKLTSFSIDYNSLPFVSSRSSFG
;
A
#
# COMPACT_ATOMS: atom_id res chain seq x y z
N MET A 1 -38.32 12.09 26.93
CA MET A 1 -37.09 12.78 26.43
C MET A 1 -35.77 12.15 26.90
N LYS A 2 -35.54 11.86 28.20
CA LYS A 2 -34.28 11.25 28.69
C LYS A 2 -33.90 9.92 28.02
N TYR A 3 -34.87 9.06 27.71
CA TYR A 3 -34.61 7.76 27.07
C TYR A 3 -34.16 7.88 25.60
N ILE A 4 -34.71 8.85 24.85
CA ILE A 4 -34.36 9.08 23.44
C ILE A 4 -32.90 9.52 23.32
N TYR A 5 -32.44 10.38 24.23
CA TYR A 5 -31.05 10.85 24.25
C TYR A 5 -30.04 9.72 24.54
N ARG A 6 -30.42 8.76 25.39
CA ARG A 6 -29.59 7.57 25.68
C ARG A 6 -29.45 6.66 24.45
N TRP A 7 -30.53 6.43 23.71
CA TRP A 7 -30.48 5.65 22.48
C TRP A 7 -29.64 6.35 21.39
N PHE A 8 -29.75 7.68 21.28
CA PHE A 8 -28.96 8.45 20.33
C PHE A 8 -27.45 8.37 20.62
N ILE A 9 -27.05 8.47 21.90
CA ILE A 9 -25.66 8.30 22.32
C ILE A 9 -25.16 6.86 22.05
N LEU A 10 -26.00 5.86 22.31
CA LEU A 10 -25.66 4.46 22.04
C LEU A 10 -25.43 4.20 20.54
N ILE A 11 -26.29 4.76 19.66
CA ILE A 11 -26.15 4.63 18.21
C ILE A 11 -24.84 5.28 17.73
N ILE A 12 -24.51 6.47 18.22
CA ILE A 12 -23.24 7.14 17.89
C ILE A 12 -22.03 6.31 18.34
N LEU A 13 -22.09 5.73 19.54
CA LEU A 13 -21.04 4.84 20.06
C LEU A 13 -20.90 3.56 19.22
N LEU A 14 -22.01 2.93 18.84
CA LEU A 14 -22.01 1.72 18.00
C LEU A 14 -21.48 2.00 16.60
N MET A 15 -21.86 3.13 15.98
CA MET A 15 -21.31 3.56 14.69
C MET A 15 -19.80 3.79 14.79
N LYS A 16 -19.33 4.48 15.84
CA LYS A 16 -17.89 4.68 16.09
C LYS A 16 -17.14 3.37 16.35
N TYR A 17 -17.75 2.41 17.04
CA TYR A 17 -17.12 1.12 17.30
C TYR A 17 -16.98 0.30 16.01
N SER A 18 -17.98 0.33 15.13
CA SER A 18 -17.92 -0.35 13.83
C SER A 18 -16.82 0.21 12.91
N LEU A 19 -16.48 1.49 13.05
CA LEU A 19 -15.38 2.16 12.32
C LEU A 19 -13.97 1.69 12.73
N THR A 20 -13.82 0.90 13.81
CA THR A 20 -12.51 0.43 14.27
C THR A 20 -12.05 -0.89 13.65
N LYS A 21 -12.92 -1.58 12.90
CA LYS A 21 -12.56 -2.84 12.25
C LYS A 21 -11.84 -2.52 10.95
N GLY A 22 -10.52 -2.67 10.93
CA GLY A 22 -9.74 -2.43 9.72
C GLY A 22 -10.08 -3.44 8.62
N LYS A 23 -10.11 -2.99 7.35
CA LYS A 23 -10.33 -3.84 6.18
C LYS A 23 -8.99 -4.25 5.57
N ILE A 24 -8.92 -5.47 5.05
CA ILE A 24 -7.71 -6.05 4.45
C ILE A 24 -7.93 -6.17 2.93
N TYR A 25 -6.98 -5.66 2.16
CA TYR A 25 -6.94 -5.72 0.70
C TYR A 25 -5.69 -6.50 0.29
N LEU A 26 -5.87 -7.73 -0.17
CA LEU A 26 -4.78 -8.52 -0.73
C LEU A 26 -4.53 -8.04 -2.16
N VAL A 27 -3.30 -7.65 -2.51
CA VAL A 27 -2.99 -7.17 -3.87
C VAL A 27 -3.24 -8.24 -4.95
N SER A 28 -3.19 -9.52 -4.58
CA SER A 28 -3.55 -10.65 -5.45
C SER A 28 -5.01 -10.62 -5.90
N ASN A 29 -5.92 -10.10 -5.08
CA ASN A 29 -7.34 -9.97 -5.46
C ASN A 29 -7.54 -8.92 -6.58
N TYR A 30 -6.50 -8.13 -6.88
CA TYR A 30 -6.48 -7.09 -7.91
C TYR A 30 -5.55 -7.45 -9.08
N GLY A 31 -5.05 -8.69 -9.12
CA GLY A 31 -4.23 -9.18 -10.22
C GLY A 31 -2.73 -8.86 -10.11
N ALA A 32 -2.23 -8.52 -8.92
CA ALA A 32 -0.78 -8.45 -8.68
C ALA A 32 -0.29 -9.75 -8.05
N TYR A 33 0.54 -10.50 -8.77
CA TYR A 33 1.07 -11.80 -8.37
C TYR A 33 2.60 -11.78 -8.44
N PRO A 34 3.28 -12.14 -7.35
CA PRO A 34 4.73 -12.08 -7.33
C PRO A 34 5.34 -13.19 -8.20
N ASN A 35 6.52 -12.93 -8.78
CA ASN A 35 7.30 -13.85 -9.62
C ASN A 35 6.55 -14.40 -10.85
N ASP A 36 5.57 -13.70 -11.41
CA ASP A 36 4.85 -14.13 -12.61
C ASP A 36 5.38 -13.52 -13.92
N ASP A 37 6.48 -12.76 -13.84
CA ASP A 37 7.11 -11.99 -14.93
C ASP A 37 6.18 -10.93 -15.57
N LEU A 38 5.07 -10.57 -14.93
CA LEU A 38 4.15 -9.52 -15.37
C LEU A 38 4.33 -8.24 -14.53
N ASP A 39 3.82 -7.12 -15.05
CA ASP A 39 3.83 -5.85 -14.35
C ASP A 39 2.67 -5.78 -13.33
N ASP A 40 3.02 -5.72 -12.05
CA ASP A 40 2.09 -5.70 -10.93
C ASP A 40 1.52 -4.31 -10.63
N THR A 41 2.06 -3.27 -11.27
CA THR A 41 1.78 -1.88 -10.92
C THR A 41 0.28 -1.57 -10.90
N ASN A 42 -0.44 -2.01 -11.94
CA ASN A 42 -1.87 -1.72 -12.08
C ASN A 42 -2.70 -2.43 -10.99
N GLY A 43 -2.40 -3.70 -10.69
CA GLY A 43 -3.10 -4.43 -9.64
C GLY A 43 -2.89 -3.81 -8.26
N ILE A 44 -1.66 -3.39 -7.96
CA ILE A 44 -1.34 -2.68 -6.73
C ILE A 44 -2.06 -1.33 -6.65
N GLN A 45 -2.11 -0.58 -7.76
CA GLN A 45 -2.82 0.71 -7.82
C GLN A 45 -4.32 0.53 -7.58
N LEU A 46 -4.95 -0.50 -8.15
CA LEU A 46 -6.36 -0.79 -7.93
C LEU A 46 -6.65 -1.13 -6.46
N ALA A 47 -5.82 -1.96 -5.84
CA ALA A 47 -5.93 -2.28 -4.42
C ALA A 47 -5.84 -1.02 -3.54
N ILE A 48 -4.94 -0.09 -3.88
CA ILE A 48 -4.80 1.20 -3.19
C ILE A 48 -6.03 2.07 -3.38
N ASN A 49 -6.53 2.19 -4.60
CA ASN A 49 -7.70 3.03 -4.90
C ASN A 49 -8.93 2.52 -4.15
N GLU A 50 -9.17 1.21 -4.12
CA GLU A 50 -10.30 0.66 -3.35
C GLU A 50 -10.11 0.88 -1.84
N ALA A 51 -8.91 0.65 -1.32
CA ALA A 51 -8.60 0.86 0.09
C ALA A 51 -8.79 2.32 0.57
N ILE A 52 -8.56 3.29 -0.31
CA ILE A 52 -8.75 4.72 -0.04
C ILE A 52 -10.24 5.08 -0.09
N ASN A 53 -10.99 4.52 -1.04
CA ASN A 53 -12.40 4.85 -1.24
C ASN A 53 -13.31 4.35 -0.12
N ASP A 54 -12.88 3.33 0.64
CA ASP A 54 -13.72 2.69 1.66
C ASP A 54 -13.73 3.42 3.01
N GLU A 55 -12.99 4.53 3.20
CA GLU A 55 -12.95 5.38 4.40
C GLU A 55 -12.58 4.69 5.74
N PHE A 56 -12.30 3.39 5.74
CA PHE A 56 -11.87 2.62 6.91
C PHE A 56 -10.36 2.70 7.14
N VAL A 57 -9.92 2.25 8.33
CA VAL A 57 -8.51 1.88 8.53
C VAL A 57 -8.19 0.70 7.61
N SER A 58 -7.39 0.94 6.58
CA SER A 58 -7.18 -0.05 5.52
C SER A 58 -5.76 -0.63 5.57
N ASN A 59 -5.66 -1.96 5.46
CA ASN A 59 -4.40 -2.69 5.33
C ASN A 59 -4.30 -3.29 3.94
N ILE A 60 -3.35 -2.83 3.14
CA ILE A 60 -2.98 -3.44 1.87
C ILE A 60 -1.87 -4.43 2.13
N VAL A 61 -2.07 -5.68 1.75
CA VAL A 61 -1.18 -6.79 2.05
C VAL A 61 -0.58 -7.35 0.77
N PHE A 62 0.75 -7.41 0.75
CA PHE A 62 1.55 -8.05 -0.27
C PHE A 62 1.94 -9.45 0.22
N GLY A 63 2.00 -10.40 -0.71
CA GLY A 63 2.50 -11.75 -0.44
C GLY A 63 4.03 -11.80 -0.35
N TYR A 64 4.53 -13.02 -0.21
CA TYR A 64 5.94 -13.37 -0.34
C TYR A 64 6.40 -13.20 -1.80
N ASP A 65 7.70 -13.01 -2.03
CA ASP A 65 8.39 -12.86 -3.33
C ASP A 65 8.41 -11.44 -3.96
N ILE A 66 8.85 -11.35 -5.22
CA ILE A 66 9.14 -10.14 -5.98
C ILE A 66 7.92 -9.71 -6.79
N TYR A 67 7.52 -8.46 -6.62
CA TYR A 67 6.56 -7.77 -7.47
C TYR A 67 7.29 -6.83 -8.43
N SER A 68 6.91 -6.86 -9.71
CA SER A 68 7.52 -6.04 -10.76
C SER A 68 6.77 -4.73 -10.94
N ILE A 69 7.48 -3.61 -10.81
CA ILE A 69 6.90 -2.26 -10.87
C ILE A 69 7.45 -1.53 -12.10
N SER A 70 6.59 -1.23 -13.07
CA SER A 70 6.96 -0.47 -14.27
C SER A 70 6.66 1.03 -14.16
N SER A 71 5.77 1.46 -13.26
CA SER A 71 5.39 2.88 -13.14
C SER A 71 5.15 3.30 -11.69
N THR A 72 5.11 4.61 -11.45
CA THR A 72 4.91 5.18 -10.12
C THR A 72 3.53 4.80 -9.57
N ILE A 73 3.50 4.17 -8.41
CA ILE A 73 2.25 3.90 -7.68
C ILE A 73 1.87 5.15 -6.88
N LEU A 74 0.68 5.68 -7.18
CA LEU A 74 0.14 6.92 -6.65
C LEU A 74 -0.70 6.68 -5.39
N ILE A 75 -0.45 7.45 -4.34
CA ILE A 75 -1.20 7.40 -3.08
C ILE A 75 -1.69 8.82 -2.76
N PHE A 76 -2.95 9.10 -3.08
CA PHE A 76 -3.55 10.42 -2.90
C PHE A 76 -4.71 10.37 -1.91
N ASN A 77 -4.76 11.34 -1.00
CA ASN A 77 -5.87 11.50 -0.04
C ASN A 77 -6.10 10.27 0.86
N ALA A 78 -5.06 9.49 1.16
CA ALA A 78 -5.18 8.31 2.00
C ALA A 78 -5.23 8.67 3.50
N ALA A 79 -6.20 8.11 4.22
CA ALA A 79 -6.31 8.24 5.68
C ALA A 79 -6.16 6.86 6.36
N ASN A 80 -5.26 6.74 7.34
CA ASN A 80 -5.01 5.53 8.12
C ASN A 80 -4.72 4.27 7.27
N LEU A 81 -4.04 4.45 6.14
CA LEU A 81 -3.66 3.37 5.23
C LEU A 81 -2.33 2.74 5.67
N THR A 82 -2.32 1.43 5.87
CA THR A 82 -1.09 0.65 6.07
C THR A 82 -0.86 -0.24 4.86
N ARG A 83 0.36 -0.22 4.33
CA ARG A 83 0.84 -1.11 3.28
C ARG A 83 1.90 -2.02 3.88
N ARG A 84 1.69 -3.32 3.79
CA ARG A 84 2.45 -4.32 4.52
C ARG A 84 2.82 -5.51 3.64
N GLY A 85 4.10 -5.85 3.59
CA GLY A 85 4.55 -7.15 3.10
C GLY A 85 4.70 -8.18 4.22
N GLU A 86 5.17 -9.38 3.86
CA GLU A 86 5.42 -10.48 4.79
C GLU A 86 6.71 -10.27 5.60
N GLY A 87 7.69 -9.55 5.03
CA GLY A 87 8.97 -9.23 5.68
C GLY A 87 9.94 -8.50 4.76
N ILE A 88 10.92 -7.79 5.35
CA ILE A 88 11.91 -7.01 4.58
C ILE A 88 12.73 -7.87 3.60
N ASN A 89 12.99 -9.13 3.95
CA ASN A 89 13.70 -10.10 3.14
C ASN A 89 12.77 -11.10 2.44
N GLN A 90 11.47 -10.82 2.40
CA GLN A 90 10.43 -11.74 1.92
C GLN A 90 9.58 -11.11 0.82
N THR A 91 9.23 -9.84 0.95
CA THR A 91 8.46 -9.10 -0.07
C THR A 91 9.35 -8.03 -0.69
N PHE A 92 9.50 -8.06 -2.01
CA PHE A 92 10.32 -7.10 -2.75
C PHE A 92 9.47 -6.38 -3.80
N LEU A 93 9.61 -5.06 -3.87
CA LEU A 93 9.03 -4.24 -4.92
C LEU A 93 10.17 -3.75 -5.80
N ILE A 94 10.26 -4.29 -7.01
CA ILE A 94 11.40 -4.05 -7.91
C ILE A 94 10.98 -3.15 -9.06
N GLY A 95 11.55 -1.95 -9.13
CA GLY A 95 11.34 -1.02 -10.23
C GLY A 95 12.14 -1.40 -11.46
N TYR A 96 11.48 -1.56 -12.60
CA TYR A 96 12.15 -1.87 -13.88
C TYR A 96 12.40 -0.61 -14.74
N ASN A 97 11.72 0.49 -14.43
CA ASN A 97 11.94 1.79 -15.04
C ASN A 97 12.57 2.74 -14.02
N GLN A 98 13.30 3.76 -14.49
CA GLN A 98 13.85 4.84 -13.65
C GLN A 98 12.73 5.79 -13.19
N VAL A 99 11.79 5.27 -12.41
CA VAL A 99 10.63 5.97 -11.85
C VAL A 99 10.66 5.86 -10.34
N SER A 100 10.00 6.77 -9.62
CA SER A 100 9.79 6.58 -8.19
C SER A 100 8.81 5.44 -7.97
N ILE A 101 9.10 4.47 -7.10
CA ILE A 101 8.13 3.40 -6.80
C ILE A 101 6.84 3.95 -6.20
N PHE A 102 6.93 4.92 -5.29
CA PHE A 102 5.77 5.56 -4.66
C PHE A 102 5.79 7.07 -4.79
N PHE A 103 4.60 7.64 -4.99
CA PHE A 103 4.35 9.06 -4.82
C PHE A 103 3.13 9.25 -3.93
N ALA A 104 3.36 9.82 -2.74
CA ALA A 104 2.31 10.02 -1.73
C ALA A 104 2.07 11.51 -1.49
N GLN A 105 0.82 11.95 -1.57
CA GLN A 105 0.42 13.33 -1.32
C GLN A 105 -0.92 13.40 -0.58
N TYR A 106 -1.08 14.40 0.29
CA TYR A 106 -2.29 14.63 1.09
C TYR A 106 -2.71 13.42 1.94
N CYS A 107 -1.73 12.66 2.42
CA CYS A 107 -1.97 11.46 3.23
C CYS A 107 -1.88 11.76 4.73
N GLN A 108 -2.75 11.15 5.53
CA GLN A 108 -2.71 11.19 7.00
C GLN A 108 -2.61 9.76 7.55
N GLY A 109 -1.57 9.49 8.36
CA GLY A 109 -1.41 8.17 8.99
C GLY A 109 -1.02 7.04 8.02
N LEU A 110 -0.38 7.37 6.90
CA LEU A 110 0.18 6.39 5.96
C LEU A 110 1.35 5.63 6.62
N LYS A 111 1.33 4.29 6.51
CA LYS A 111 2.43 3.41 6.95
C LYS A 111 2.86 2.49 5.82
N LEU A 112 4.17 2.38 5.61
CA LEU A 112 4.80 1.44 4.69
C LEU A 112 5.71 0.53 5.52
N THR A 113 5.44 -0.78 5.55
CA THR A 113 6.11 -1.69 6.49
C THR A 113 6.39 -3.06 5.85
N SER A 114 7.45 -3.72 6.32
CA SER A 114 7.67 -5.15 6.08
C SER A 114 7.83 -5.56 4.60
N PHE A 115 8.47 -4.71 3.78
CA PHE A 115 8.90 -5.05 2.43
C PHE A 115 10.17 -4.26 2.09
N SER A 116 10.91 -4.72 1.08
CA SER A 116 12.04 -4.00 0.49
C SER A 116 11.64 -3.33 -0.83
N ILE A 117 12.36 -2.27 -1.18
CA ILE A 117 12.27 -1.59 -2.46
C ILE A 117 13.66 -1.62 -3.10
N ASP A 118 13.73 -2.01 -4.37
CA ASP A 118 14.97 -1.97 -5.16
C ASP A 118 14.66 -1.71 -6.64
N TYR A 119 15.69 -1.59 -7.49
CA TYR A 119 15.54 -1.34 -8.92
C TYR A 119 16.37 -2.32 -9.75
N ASN A 120 15.76 -2.90 -10.78
CA ASN A 120 16.47 -3.67 -11.78
C ASN A 120 17.14 -2.71 -12.75
N SER A 121 18.48 -2.65 -12.68
CA SER A 121 19.36 -1.55 -13.11
C SER A 121 19.32 -0.34 -12.16
N LEU A 122 20.48 -0.06 -11.54
CA LEU A 122 20.63 1.12 -10.70
C LEU A 122 20.37 2.37 -11.54
N PRO A 123 19.57 3.33 -11.05
CA PRO A 123 19.36 4.61 -11.75
C PRO A 123 20.64 5.44 -11.90
N PHE A 124 21.75 4.98 -11.31
CA PHE A 124 23.07 5.57 -11.44
C PHE A 124 24.06 4.49 -11.89
N VAL A 125 24.74 4.73 -13.01
CA VAL A 125 25.93 3.96 -13.39
C VAL A 125 26.94 4.13 -12.26
N SER A 126 27.39 3.06 -11.61
CA SER A 126 28.54 3.19 -10.71
C SER A 126 29.71 3.64 -11.58
N SER A 127 30.09 4.92 -11.51
CA SER A 127 31.33 5.38 -12.11
C SER A 127 32.46 4.77 -11.30
N ARG A 128 32.86 3.55 -11.68
CA ARG A 128 34.15 3.00 -11.30
C ARG A 128 35.16 3.95 -11.94
N SER A 129 35.67 4.92 -11.19
CA SER A 129 36.86 5.65 -11.59
C SER A 129 37.98 4.61 -11.64
N SER A 130 38.25 4.12 -12.84
CA SER A 130 39.49 3.44 -13.15
C SER A 130 40.61 4.47 -13.00
N PHE A 131 41.15 4.58 -11.79
CA PHE A 131 42.51 5.06 -11.61
C PHE A 131 43.43 3.99 -12.22
N GLY A 132 43.75 4.19 -13.49
CA GLY A 132 44.92 3.62 -14.15
C GLY A 132 46.04 4.65 -14.18
#